data_AF-A0A7C3M8Y8-F1
#
_entry.id   AF-A0A7C3M8Y8-F1
#
_cell.length_a   1.000
_cell.length_b   1.000
_cell.length_c   1.000
_cell.angle_alpha   90.00
_cell.angle_beta   90.00
_cell.angle_gamma   90.00
#
_symmetry.space_group_name_H-M   'P 1'
#
loop_
_entity.id
_entity.type
_entity.pdbx_description
1 polymer ?
#
loop_
_entity_poly.entity_id
_entity_poly.type
_entity_poly.pdbx_seq_one_letter_code
_entity_poly.pdbx_strand_id
1 'polypeptide(L)'
;MDIQTRKSILWDAFEELKTRWEVDERFLEKVDEEELTVDGLPESKVRDLIELREKYQLDELEFLFIVGAAVGLYQGQKQVKDILMRRMSVLNEFISSLIGREL
;
A
#
# COMPACT_ATOMS: atom_id res chain seq x y z
N MET A 1 -1.47 20.47 -24.30
CA MET A 1 -1.04 19.06 -24.21
C MET A 1 -2.12 18.18 -24.78
N ASP A 2 -1.75 17.21 -25.61
CA ASP A 2 -2.70 16.23 -26.18
C ASP A 2 -3.21 15.25 -25.10
N ILE A 3 -4.37 14.62 -25.32
CA ILE A 3 -5.00 13.67 -24.39
C ILE A 3 -4.13 12.42 -24.15
N GLN A 4 -3.41 11.93 -25.17
CA GLN A 4 -2.50 10.80 -25.03
C GLN A 4 -1.32 11.15 -24.11
N THR A 5 -0.76 12.35 -24.27
CA THR A 5 0.31 12.86 -23.39
C THR A 5 -0.14 12.93 -21.92
N ARG A 6 -1.37 13.40 -21.66
CA ARG A 6 -1.92 13.43 -20.27
C ARG A 6 -2.12 12.04 -19.68
N LYS A 7 -2.64 11.10 -20.48
CA LYS A 7 -2.79 9.70 -20.04
C LYS A 7 -1.46 9.05 -19.71
N SER A 8 -0.41 9.34 -20.49
CA SER A 8 0.95 8.87 -20.21
C SER A 8 1.42 9.38 -18.85
N ILE A 9 1.28 10.69 -18.58
CA ILE A 9 1.71 11.32 -17.32
C ILE A 9 1.01 10.69 -16.10
N LEU A 10 -0.31 10.48 -16.17
CA LEU A 10 -1.05 9.85 -15.08
C LEU A 10 -0.62 8.40 -14.85
N TRP A 11 -0.36 7.66 -15.93
CA TRP A 11 0.12 6.29 -15.85
C TRP A 11 1.52 6.22 -15.25
N ASP A 12 2.42 7.10 -15.69
CA ASP A 12 3.79 7.19 -15.20
C ASP A 12 3.82 7.56 -13.70
N ALA A 13 3.00 8.52 -13.29
CA ALA A 13 2.85 8.91 -11.88
C ALA A 13 2.33 7.75 -11.02
N PHE A 14 1.38 6.97 -11.54
CA PHE A 14 0.83 5.80 -10.83
C PHE A 14 1.84 4.65 -10.74
N GLU A 15 2.60 4.37 -11.80
CA GLU A 15 3.63 3.33 -11.78
C GLU A 15 4.76 3.68 -10.81
N GLU A 16 5.17 4.95 -10.74
CA GLU A 16 6.12 5.41 -9.73
C GLU A 16 5.58 5.26 -8.31
N LEU A 17 4.33 5.67 -8.06
CA LEU A 17 3.68 5.45 -6.77
C LEU A 17 3.68 3.97 -6.37
N LYS A 18 3.26 3.09 -7.28
CA LYS A 18 3.21 1.65 -7.05
C LYS A 18 4.58 1.08 -6.68
N THR A 19 5.63 1.58 -7.32
CA THR A 19 7.02 1.19 -7.06
C THR A 19 7.49 1.69 -5.69
N ARG A 20 7.21 2.94 -5.33
CA ARG A 20 7.51 3.49 -4.00
C ARG A 20 6.80 2.75 -2.88
N TRP A 21 5.61 2.23 -3.16
CA TRP A 21 4.75 1.53 -2.21
C TRP A 21 4.79 0.02 -2.39
N GLU A 22 5.79 -0.47 -3.13
CA GLU A 22 5.97 -1.90 -3.34
C GLU A 22 6.20 -2.58 -1.98
N VAL A 23 5.43 -3.62 -1.77
CA VAL A 23 5.42 -4.39 -0.54
C VAL A 23 6.54 -5.42 -0.64
N ASP A 24 7.68 -5.12 -0.01
CA ASP A 24 8.78 -6.08 0.16
C ASP A 24 8.38 -7.17 1.19
N GLU A 25 9.03 -8.33 1.18
CA GLU A 25 8.79 -9.45 2.11
C GLU A 25 8.82 -9.00 3.58
N ARG A 26 9.62 -7.97 3.88
CA ARG A 26 9.72 -7.31 5.19
C ARG A 26 8.43 -6.65 5.66
N PHE A 27 7.46 -6.40 4.78
CA PHE A 27 6.16 -5.84 5.14
C PHE A 27 5.33 -6.79 6.00
N LEU A 28 5.52 -8.11 5.84
CA LEU A 28 4.90 -9.12 6.68
C LEU A 28 5.59 -9.20 8.05
N GLU A 29 6.87 -8.81 8.13
CA GLU A 29 7.68 -8.84 9.35
C GLU A 29 7.57 -7.54 10.18
N LYS A 30 7.22 -6.43 9.54
CA LYS A 30 6.98 -5.16 10.24
C LYS A 30 5.74 -5.29 11.12
N VAL A 31 6.00 -5.41 12.42
CA VAL A 31 5.08 -5.03 13.50
C VAL A 31 4.64 -3.60 13.19
N ASP A 32 3.33 -3.35 13.16
CA ASP A 32 2.77 -2.04 12.86
C ASP A 32 3.39 -1.00 13.81
N GLU A 33 4.43 -0.29 13.34
CA GLU A 33 4.81 0.97 13.96
C GLU A 33 3.60 1.88 13.75
N GLU A 34 3.06 2.41 14.85
CA GLU A 34 1.92 3.32 14.87
C GLU A 34 2.29 4.64 14.18
N GLU A 35 2.43 4.60 12.87
CA GLU A 35 2.56 5.79 12.06
C GLU A 35 1.22 6.52 12.13
N LEU A 36 1.26 7.79 12.53
CA LEU A 36 0.07 8.63 12.58
C LEU A 36 -0.62 8.57 11.21
N THR A 37 -1.88 8.14 11.22
CA THR A 37 -2.69 8.10 10.01
C THR A 37 -3.42 9.43 9.87
N VAL A 38 -3.28 10.05 8.72
CA VAL A 38 -4.10 11.19 8.30
C VAL A 38 -5.13 10.64 7.33
N ASP A 39 -6.40 10.66 7.74
CA ASP A 39 -7.53 10.16 6.94
C ASP A 39 -7.35 8.74 6.38
N GLY A 40 -6.69 7.86 7.13
CA GLY A 40 -6.52 6.44 6.80
C GLY A 40 -5.30 6.11 5.92
N LEU A 41 -4.45 7.09 5.61
CA LEU A 41 -3.11 6.87 5.05
C LEU A 41 -2.03 7.30 6.05
N PRO A 42 -0.90 6.58 6.14
CA PRO A 42 0.25 7.04 6.91
C PRO A 42 0.83 8.36 6.39
N GLU A 43 1.38 9.21 7.27
CA GLU A 43 2.00 10.48 6.88
C GLU A 43 3.11 10.34 5.82
N SER A 44 3.93 9.28 5.86
CA SER A 44 4.89 8.98 4.79
C SER A 44 4.24 8.87 3.41
N LYS A 45 3.09 8.19 3.34
CA LYS A 45 2.31 7.97 2.13
C LYS A 45 1.63 9.26 1.65
N VAL A 46 1.19 10.12 2.56
CA VAL A 46 0.68 11.45 2.20
C VAL A 46 1.78 12.32 1.58
N ARG A 47 2.99 12.29 2.13
CA ARG A 47 4.14 13.02 1.57
C ARG A 47 4.49 12.55 0.16
N ASP A 48 4.51 11.24 -0.08
CA ASP A 48 4.74 10.68 -1.42
C ASP A 48 3.75 11.23 -2.46
N LEU A 49 2.47 11.37 -2.08
CA LEU A 49 1.43 11.90 -2.96
C LEU A 49 1.66 13.38 -3.29
N ILE A 50 2.05 14.19 -2.31
CA ILE A 50 2.37 15.61 -2.52
C ILE A 50 3.57 15.74 -3.46
N GLU A 51 4.63 14.94 -3.27
CA GLU A 51 5.79 14.93 -4.16
C GLU A 51 5.41 14.54 -5.59
N LEU A 52 4.55 13.54 -5.77
CA LEU A 52 4.07 13.14 -7.10
C LEU A 52 3.27 14.24 -7.79
N ARG A 53 2.42 14.96 -7.04
CA ARG A 53 1.66 16.10 -7.56
C ARG A 53 2.59 17.17 -8.12
N GLU A 54 3.62 17.53 -7.36
CA GLU A 54 4.59 18.56 -7.76
C GLU A 54 5.44 18.10 -8.95
N LYS A 55 5.96 16.86 -8.89
CA LYS A 55 6.83 16.29 -9.91
C LYS A 55 6.17 16.21 -11.28
N TYR A 56 4.92 15.74 -11.32
CA TYR A 56 4.18 15.55 -12.56
C TYR A 56 3.30 16.76 -12.92
N GLN A 57 3.32 17.81 -12.11
CA GLN A 57 2.51 19.03 -12.26
C GLN A 57 1.02 18.70 -12.44
N LEU A 58 0.52 17.75 -11.65
CA LEU A 58 -0.86 17.27 -11.76
C LEU A 58 -1.83 18.38 -11.38
N ASP A 59 -2.85 18.57 -12.22
CA ASP A 59 -3.98 19.40 -11.86
C ASP A 59 -4.82 18.78 -10.73
N GLU A 60 -5.82 19.49 -10.25
CA GLU A 60 -6.62 19.04 -9.10
C GLU A 60 -7.38 17.73 -9.37
N LEU A 61 -7.90 17.55 -10.59
CA LEU A 61 -8.63 16.33 -10.97
C LEU A 61 -7.68 15.16 -11.16
N GLU A 62 -6.55 15.40 -11.82
CA GLU A 62 -5.48 14.43 -12.02
C GLU A 62 -4.90 13.96 -10.68
N PHE A 63 -4.68 14.89 -9.76
CA PHE A 63 -4.23 14.57 -8.41
C PHE A 63 -5.27 13.77 -7.62
N LEU A 64 -6.55 14.15 -7.68
CA LEU A 64 -7.63 13.41 -7.02
C LEU A 64 -7.70 11.96 -7.52
N PHE A 65 -7.50 11.74 -8.82
CA PHE A 65 -7.44 10.41 -9.42
C PHE A 65 -6.28 9.58 -8.83
N ILE A 66 -5.08 10.15 -8.75
CA ILE A 66 -3.91 9.48 -8.16
C ILE A 66 -4.13 9.18 -6.68
N VAL A 67 -4.68 10.12 -5.91
CA VAL A 67 -5.01 9.90 -4.49
C VAL A 67 -6.00 8.73 -4.33
N GLY A 68 -7.07 8.69 -5.12
CA GLY A 68 -8.04 7.60 -5.08
C GLY A 68 -7.42 6.24 -5.40
N ALA A 69 -6.59 6.17 -6.45
CA ALA A 69 -5.87 4.96 -6.83
C ALA A 69 -4.89 4.51 -5.72
N ALA A 70 -4.21 5.46 -5.10
CA ALA A 70 -3.27 5.23 -4.00
C ALA A 70 -3.94 4.63 -2.77
N VAL A 71 -5.05 5.25 -2.32
CA VAL A 71 -5.85 4.74 -1.20
C VAL A 71 -6.32 3.31 -1.49
N GLY A 72 -6.83 3.06 -2.70
CA GLY A 72 -7.27 1.72 -3.12
C GLY A 72 -6.14 0.69 -3.08
N LEU A 73 -4.95 1.04 -3.61
CA LEU A 73 -3.76 0.18 -3.58
C LEU A 73 -3.36 -0.18 -2.14
N TYR A 74 -3.24 0.82 -1.28
CA TYR A 74 -2.82 0.64 0.11
C TYR A 74 -3.82 -0.21 0.91
N GLN A 75 -5.12 0.07 0.79
CA GLN A 75 -6.16 -0.72 1.46
C GLN A 75 -6.19 -2.17 0.96
N GLY A 76 -5.98 -2.38 -0.35
CA GLY A 76 -5.86 -3.72 -0.93
C GLY A 76 -4.67 -4.49 -0.35
N GLN A 77 -3.49 -3.86 -0.28
CA GLN A 77 -2.29 -4.45 0.32
C GLN A 77 -2.51 -4.80 1.80
N LYS A 78 -3.13 -3.90 2.58
CA LYS A 78 -3.44 -4.12 3.99
C LYS A 78 -4.39 -5.31 4.21
N GLN A 79 -5.45 -5.40 3.43
CA GLN A 79 -6.39 -6.53 3.52
C GLN A 79 -5.72 -7.88 3.20
N VAL A 80 -4.83 -7.91 2.19
CA VAL A 80 -4.07 -9.13 1.86
C VAL A 80 -3.14 -9.52 3.02
N LYS A 81 -2.43 -8.56 3.63
CA LYS A 81 -1.59 -8.80 4.83
C LYS A 81 -2.42 -9.40 5.97
N ASP A 82 -3.57 -8.80 6.28
CA ASP A 82 -4.45 -9.27 7.36
C ASP A 82 -4.92 -10.71 7.13
N ILE A 83 -5.29 -11.06 5.89
CA ILE A 83 -5.69 -12.42 5.52
C ILE A 83 -4.53 -13.40 5.72
N LEU A 84 -3.34 -13.06 5.23
CA LEU A 84 -2.16 -13.92 5.34
C LEU A 84 -1.76 -14.15 6.81
N MET A 85 -1.73 -13.10 7.63
CA MET A 85 -1.42 -13.20 9.05
C MET A 85 -2.42 -14.10 9.78
N ARG A 86 -3.72 -13.98 9.50
CA ARG A 86 -4.74 -14.88 10.06
C ARG A 86 -4.51 -16.33 9.66
N ARG A 87 -4.16 -16.59 8.39
CA ARG A 87 -3.87 -17.96 7.91
C ARG A 87 -2.61 -18.53 8.56
N MET A 88 -1.56 -17.73 8.73
CA MET A 88 -0.35 -18.13 9.46
C MET A 88 -0.64 -18.45 10.92
N SER A 89 -1.47 -17.66 11.60
CA SER A 89 -1.90 -17.94 12.97
C SER A 89 -2.59 -19.31 13.08
N VAL A 90 -3.52 -19.61 12.17
CA VAL A 90 -4.22 -20.91 12.14
C VAL A 90 -3.25 -22.07 11.89
N LEU A 91 -2.27 -21.89 11.00
CA LEU A 91 -1.22 -22.88 10.75
C LEU A 91 -0.34 -23.11 11.98
N ASN A 92 0.06 -22.03 12.66
CA ASN A 92 0.83 -22.12 13.90
C ASN A 92 0.04 -22.83 15.00
N GLU A 93 -1.23 -22.50 15.21
CA GLU A 93 -2.11 -23.20 16.15
C GLU A 93 -2.24 -24.69 15.81
N PHE A 94 -2.39 -25.02 14.53
CA PHE A 94 -2.44 -26.41 14.08
C PHE A 94 -1.13 -27.15 14.36
N ILE A 95 0.02 -26.59 14.01
CA ILE A 95 1.35 -27.18 14.28
C ILE A 95 1.56 -27.33 15.79
N SER A 96 1.26 -26.30 16.58
CA SER A 96 1.33 -26.36 18.05
C SER A 96 0.42 -27.44 18.63
N SER A 97 -0.75 -27.69 18.05
CA SER A 97 -1.65 -28.78 18.47
C SER A 97 -1.12 -30.18 18.15
N LEU A 98 -0.33 -30.31 17.08
CA LEU A 98 0.33 -31.57 16.71
C LEU A 98 1.55 -31.85 17.58
N ILE A 99 2.40 -30.83 17.79
CA ILE A 99 3.60 -30.95 18.64
C ILE A 99 3.22 -31.12 20.11
N GLY A 100 2.17 -30.43 20.59
CA GLY A 100 1.65 -30.57 21.96
C GLY A 100 0.96 -31.92 22.26
N ARG A 101 0.88 -32.82 21.27
CA ARG A 101 0.34 -34.19 21.41
C ARG A 101 1.43 -35.26 21.65
N GLU A 102 2.71 -34.89 21.67
CA GLU A 102 3.80 -35.79 22.06
C GLU A 102 4.26 -35.55 23.50
N LEU A 103 3.44 -35.94 24.49
CA LEU A 103 3.86 -36.29 25.86
C LEU A 103 2.91 -37.35 26.44
#